data_AF-A0A370QRI6-F1
#
_entry.id   AF-A0A370QRI6-F1
#
_cell.length_a   1.000
_cell.length_b   1.000
_cell.length_c   1.000
_cell.angle_alpha   90.00
_cell.angle_beta   90.00
_cell.angle_gamma   90.00
#
_symmetry.space_group_name_H-M   'P 1'
#
loop_
_entity.id
_entity.type
_entity.pdbx_description
1 polymer ?
#
loop_
_entity_poly.entity_id
_entity_poly.type
_entity_poly.pdbx_seq_one_letter_code
_entity_poly.pdbx_strand_id
1 'polypeptide(L)'
;MKFTKRTLLSIAMIAGLGTMSAAHAYEDCNAKRAALENQIRIAEQYGNYNKVMGLKKALANVNAYCTNDSVAKDAEKKVQKLENKIADKKADISEIKADLNKAKAKGDAKKVAKYQSKLTEKQAELKELQAELKAARAQLAAMK
;
A
#
# COMPACT_ATOMS: atom_id res chain seq x y z
N MET A 1 -56.57 -5.38 46.46
CA MET A 1 -55.27 -5.33 45.75
C MET A 1 -55.31 -6.32 44.60
N LYS A 2 -55.28 -5.86 43.35
CA LYS A 2 -54.99 -6.69 42.15
C LYS A 2 -54.09 -5.86 41.24
N PHE A 3 -52.84 -6.30 41.12
CA PHE A 3 -51.75 -5.58 40.46
C PHE A 3 -51.86 -5.68 38.94
N THR A 4 -51.89 -4.51 38.30
CA THR A 4 -52.00 -4.33 36.85
C THR A 4 -50.61 -4.45 36.19
N LYS A 5 -50.59 -5.18 35.07
CA LYS A 5 -49.48 -5.40 34.13
C LYS A 5 -48.69 -4.12 33.79
N ARG A 6 -47.36 -4.19 33.86
CA ARG A 6 -46.45 -3.35 33.05
C ARG A 6 -45.25 -4.18 32.58
N THR A 7 -45.38 -4.72 31.38
CA THR A 7 -44.28 -5.21 30.56
C THR A 7 -43.42 -4.00 30.18
N LEU A 8 -42.19 -3.93 30.68
CA LEU A 8 -41.19 -2.97 30.22
C LEU A 8 -40.12 -3.72 29.46
N LEU A 9 -40.16 -3.53 28.15
CA LEU A 9 -39.25 -4.02 27.14
C LEU A 9 -38.36 -2.82 26.80
N SER A 10 -37.12 -2.80 27.28
CA SER A 10 -36.17 -1.72 27.01
C SER A 10 -34.85 -2.29 26.49
N ILE A 11 -34.74 -2.10 25.19
CA ILE A 11 -33.65 -2.32 24.22
C ILE A 11 -32.25 -2.03 24.78
N ALA A 12 -31.37 -3.01 24.65
CA ALA A 12 -29.93 -2.85 24.76
C ALA A 12 -29.39 -2.04 23.57
N MET A 13 -28.74 -0.90 23.83
CA MET A 13 -28.00 -0.15 22.83
C MET A 13 -26.51 -0.34 23.08
N ILE A 14 -25.93 -1.33 22.40
CA ILE A 14 -24.47 -1.51 22.31
C ILE A 14 -23.97 -0.50 21.28
N ALA A 15 -23.39 0.60 21.75
CA ALA A 15 -22.63 1.52 20.92
C ALA A 15 -21.27 0.89 20.61
N GLY A 16 -21.20 0.19 19.48
CA GLY A 16 -19.95 -0.30 18.90
C GLY A 16 -19.44 0.62 17.80
N LEU A 17 -18.10 0.76 17.77
CA LEU A 17 -17.21 1.14 16.67
C LEU A 17 -16.99 2.67 16.45
N GLY A 18 -15.77 3.16 16.25
CA GLY A 18 -14.50 2.47 16.04
C GLY A 18 -13.29 3.39 16.23
N THR A 19 -12.19 2.79 16.64
CA THR A 19 -10.87 3.39 16.73
C THR A 19 -10.35 3.71 15.32
N MET A 20 -10.03 4.99 15.05
CA MET A 20 -9.39 5.37 13.79
C MET A 20 -7.89 5.04 13.86
N SER A 21 -7.50 3.96 13.19
CA SER A 21 -6.09 3.60 12.99
C SER A 21 -5.59 4.21 11.68
N ALA A 22 -4.56 5.04 11.74
CA ALA A 22 -4.04 5.89 10.66
C ALA A 22 -3.22 5.15 9.58
N ALA A 23 -3.51 3.88 9.31
CA ALA A 23 -2.77 3.05 8.34
C ALA A 23 -3.56 2.75 7.05
N HIS A 24 -4.79 3.26 6.90
CA HIS A 24 -5.70 2.87 5.81
C HIS A 24 -5.99 3.95 4.77
N ALA A 25 -5.32 5.12 4.80
CA ALA A 25 -5.69 6.27 3.97
C ALA A 25 -5.76 5.97 2.45
N TYR A 26 -4.90 5.08 1.93
CA TYR A 26 -4.89 4.68 0.52
C TYR A 26 -6.13 3.86 0.12
N GLU A 27 -6.51 2.87 0.94
CA GLU A 27 -7.77 2.16 0.79
C GLU A 27 -8.95 3.12 0.99
N ASP A 28 -8.80 4.12 1.85
CA ASP A 28 -9.91 4.97 2.29
C ASP A 28 -10.40 5.93 1.20
N CYS A 29 -9.57 6.65 0.43
CA CYS A 29 -10.11 7.58 -0.58
C CYS A 29 -10.89 6.87 -1.71
N ASN A 30 -10.38 5.76 -2.23
CA ASN A 30 -11.05 5.00 -3.30
C ASN A 30 -12.24 4.18 -2.76
N ALA A 31 -12.11 3.55 -1.58
CA ALA A 31 -13.24 2.89 -0.93
C ALA A 31 -14.33 3.89 -0.54
N LYS A 32 -13.98 5.09 -0.08
CA LYS A 32 -14.92 6.17 0.25
C LYS A 32 -15.63 6.72 -0.98
N ARG A 33 -14.94 6.87 -2.12
CA ARG A 33 -15.59 7.17 -3.41
C ARG A 33 -16.60 6.08 -3.77
N ALA A 34 -16.18 4.82 -3.80
CA ALA A 34 -17.05 3.70 -4.16
C ALA A 34 -18.26 3.55 -3.21
N ALA A 35 -18.04 3.78 -1.90
CA ALA A 35 -19.12 3.78 -0.91
C ALA A 35 -20.12 4.91 -1.15
N LEU A 36 -19.65 6.12 -1.48
CA LEU A 36 -20.52 7.26 -1.80
C LEU A 36 -21.31 7.02 -3.08
N GLU A 37 -20.68 6.51 -4.14
CA GLU A 37 -21.34 6.15 -5.40
C GLU A 37 -22.42 5.08 -5.18
N ASN A 38 -22.13 4.06 -4.39
CA ASN A 38 -23.10 3.04 -4.04
C ASN A 38 -24.30 3.63 -3.29
N GLN A 39 -24.05 4.50 -2.31
CA GLN A 39 -25.10 5.18 -1.55
C GLN A 39 -25.94 6.11 -2.43
N ILE A 40 -25.34 6.77 -3.43
CA ILE A 40 -26.06 7.60 -4.41
C ILE A 40 -27.03 6.72 -5.20
N ARG A 41 -26.54 5.62 -5.77
CA ARG A 41 -27.37 4.67 -6.55
C ARG A 41 -28.54 4.15 -5.74
N ILE A 42 -28.30 3.76 -4.48
CA ILE A 42 -29.37 3.32 -3.57
C ILE A 42 -30.36 4.47 -3.32
N ALA A 43 -29.87 5.68 -3.02
CA ALA A 43 -30.75 6.83 -2.75
C ALA A 43 -31.58 7.25 -3.99
N GLU A 44 -31.03 7.11 -5.20
CA GLU A 44 -31.73 7.35 -6.47
C GLU A 44 -32.85 6.30 -6.68
N GLN A 45 -32.59 5.02 -6.41
CA GLN A 45 -33.61 3.97 -6.49
C GLN A 45 -34.83 4.21 -5.59
N TYR A 46 -34.62 4.77 -4.40
CA TYR A 46 -35.69 5.07 -3.45
C TYR A 46 -36.25 6.51 -3.59
N GLY A 47 -35.86 7.26 -4.62
CA GLY A 47 -36.37 8.62 -4.86
C GLY A 47 -36.01 9.64 -3.79
N ASN A 48 -34.94 9.42 -3.03
CA ASN A 48 -34.53 10.31 -1.94
C ASN A 48 -33.60 11.43 -2.46
N TYR A 49 -34.18 12.37 -3.20
CA TYR A 49 -33.44 13.42 -3.90
C TYR A 49 -32.60 14.32 -2.98
N ASN A 50 -33.08 14.63 -1.78
CA ASN A 50 -32.32 15.41 -0.79
C ASN A 50 -31.05 14.68 -0.36
N LYS A 51 -31.14 13.37 -0.11
CA LYS A 51 -29.98 12.53 0.22
C LYS A 51 -29.01 12.43 -0.96
N VAL A 52 -29.52 12.27 -2.18
CA VAL A 52 -28.71 12.24 -3.40
C VAL A 52 -27.89 13.53 -3.56
N MET A 53 -28.50 14.71 -3.35
CA MET A 53 -27.77 15.98 -3.42
C MET A 53 -26.63 16.07 -2.39
N GLY A 54 -26.91 15.67 -1.14
CA GLY A 54 -25.90 15.64 -0.08
C GLY A 54 -24.74 14.70 -0.39
N LEU A 55 -25.04 13.50 -0.90
CA LEU A 55 -24.02 12.51 -1.28
C LEU A 55 -23.21 12.94 -2.50
N LYS A 56 -23.83 13.57 -3.52
CA LYS A 56 -23.12 14.14 -4.66
C LYS A 56 -22.17 15.26 -4.23
N LYS A 57 -22.57 16.10 -3.27
CA LYS A 57 -21.68 17.11 -2.68
C LYS A 57 -20.52 16.47 -1.89
N ALA A 58 -20.78 15.41 -1.14
CA ALA A 58 -19.73 14.67 -0.42
C ALA A 58 -18.74 14.01 -1.40
N LEU A 59 -19.23 13.40 -2.48
CA LEU A 59 -18.41 12.81 -3.54
C LEU A 59 -17.56 13.88 -4.24
N ALA A 60 -18.13 15.04 -4.55
CA ALA A 60 -17.38 16.17 -5.11
C ALA A 60 -16.25 16.64 -4.18
N ASN A 61 -16.49 16.71 -2.86
CA ASN A 61 -15.45 17.04 -1.88
C ASN A 61 -14.36 15.97 -1.79
N VAL A 62 -14.72 14.68 -1.82
CA VAL A 62 -13.74 13.59 -1.86
C VAL A 62 -12.92 13.65 -3.14
N ASN A 63 -13.55 13.94 -4.29
CA ASN A 63 -12.84 14.11 -5.55
C ASN A 63 -11.92 15.34 -5.57
N ALA A 64 -12.32 16.43 -4.90
CA ALA A 64 -11.55 17.66 -4.85
C ALA A 64 -10.42 17.66 -3.80
N TYR A 65 -10.60 16.95 -2.68
CA TYR A 65 -9.75 17.11 -1.49
C TYR A 65 -9.20 15.80 -0.91
N CYS A 66 -9.69 14.63 -1.32
CA CYS A 66 -9.09 13.36 -0.92
C CYS A 66 -7.95 13.03 -1.88
N THR A 67 -6.80 13.66 -1.65
CA THR A 67 -5.56 13.28 -2.31
C THR A 67 -4.75 12.37 -1.38
N ASN A 68 -4.24 11.27 -1.91
CA ASN A 68 -3.28 10.42 -1.23
C ASN A 68 -1.88 11.06 -1.24
N ASP A 69 -1.74 12.39 -1.26
CA ASP A 69 -0.49 13.07 -1.61
C ASP A 69 0.68 12.71 -0.70
N SER A 70 0.44 12.53 0.60
CA SER A 70 1.47 12.06 1.54
C SER A 70 1.89 10.62 1.22
N VAL A 71 0.91 9.74 0.96
CA VAL A 71 1.15 8.33 0.65
C VAL A 71 1.82 8.17 -0.72
N ALA A 72 1.41 8.94 -1.72
CA ALA A 72 2.01 8.95 -3.06
C ALA A 72 3.45 9.46 -2.99
N LYS A 73 3.73 10.53 -2.21
CA LYS A 73 5.10 10.99 -1.95
C LYS A 73 5.95 9.95 -1.23
N ASP A 74 5.38 9.23 -0.28
CA ASP A 74 6.11 8.17 0.42
C ASP A 74 6.36 6.96 -0.50
N ALA A 75 5.42 6.62 -1.39
CA ALA A 75 5.62 5.64 -2.44
C ALA A 75 6.69 6.07 -3.45
N GLU A 76 6.71 7.34 -3.86
CA GLU A 76 7.77 7.91 -4.72
C GLU A 76 9.15 7.84 -4.05
N LYS A 77 9.25 8.24 -2.77
CA LYS A 77 10.49 8.09 -1.99
C LYS A 77 10.92 6.63 -1.88
N LYS A 78 9.97 5.70 -1.71
CA LYS A 78 10.26 4.26 -1.68
C LYS A 78 10.84 3.79 -3.02
N VAL A 79 10.25 4.18 -4.13
CA VAL A 79 10.76 3.88 -5.48
C VAL A 79 12.18 4.40 -5.64
N GLN A 80 12.44 5.67 -5.32
CA GLN A 80 13.77 6.28 -5.41
C GLN A 80 14.80 5.55 -4.53
N LYS A 81 14.42 5.19 -3.30
CA LYS A 81 15.30 4.44 -2.38
C LYS A 81 15.64 3.05 -2.93
N LEU A 82 14.68 2.36 -3.54
CA LEU A 82 14.90 1.04 -4.15
C LEU A 82 15.80 1.14 -5.38
N GLU A 83 15.61 2.16 -6.22
CA GLU A 83 16.48 2.43 -7.37
C GLU A 83 17.94 2.65 -6.96
N ASN A 84 18.16 3.48 -5.93
CA ASN A 84 19.49 3.72 -5.39
C ASN A 84 20.12 2.43 -4.85
N LYS A 85 19.38 1.65 -4.04
CA LYS A 85 19.85 0.35 -3.54
C LYS A 85 20.20 -0.62 -4.67
N ILE A 86 19.42 -0.63 -5.75
CA ILE A 86 19.69 -1.46 -6.94
C ILE A 86 20.97 -1.01 -7.64
N ALA A 87 21.20 0.30 -7.74
CA ALA A 87 22.43 0.85 -8.32
C ALA A 87 23.66 0.42 -7.50
N ASP A 88 23.60 0.59 -6.18
CA ASP A 88 24.66 0.18 -5.26
C ASP A 88 24.92 -1.33 -5.37
N LYS A 89 23.86 -2.16 -5.36
CA LYS A 89 23.98 -3.62 -5.50
C LYS A 89 24.61 -4.03 -6.84
N LYS A 90 24.31 -3.32 -7.92
CA LYS A 90 24.93 -3.56 -9.23
C LYS A 90 26.42 -3.19 -9.22
N ALA A 91 26.81 -2.14 -8.51
CA ALA A 91 28.21 -1.78 -8.32
C ALA A 91 28.95 -2.89 -7.53
N ASP A 92 28.41 -3.34 -6.40
CA ASP A 92 28.95 -4.46 -5.61
C ASP A 92 29.17 -5.71 -6.48
N ILE A 93 28.17 -6.08 -7.28
CA ILE A 93 28.23 -7.23 -8.19
C ILE A 93 29.35 -7.05 -9.22
N SER A 94 29.54 -5.84 -9.75
CA SER A 94 30.61 -5.54 -10.69
C SER A 94 31.99 -5.72 -10.06
N GLU A 95 32.18 -5.21 -8.83
CA GLU A 95 33.43 -5.38 -8.08
C GLU A 95 33.73 -6.84 -7.77
N ILE A 96 32.73 -7.60 -7.32
CA ILE A 96 32.88 -9.04 -7.04
C ILE A 96 33.25 -9.81 -8.32
N LYS A 97 32.71 -9.44 -9.48
CA LYS A 97 33.09 -10.05 -10.77
C LYS A 97 34.55 -9.74 -11.13
N ALA A 98 35.00 -8.51 -10.92
CA ALA A 98 36.40 -8.13 -11.14
C ALA A 98 37.34 -8.91 -10.22
N ASP A 99 36.98 -9.03 -8.95
CA ASP A 99 37.73 -9.81 -7.95
C ASP A 99 37.75 -11.31 -8.26
N LEU A 100 36.62 -11.86 -8.72
CA LEU A 100 36.54 -13.24 -9.19
C LEU A 100 37.49 -13.47 -10.37
N ASN A 101 37.54 -12.56 -11.34
CA ASN A 101 38.46 -12.66 -12.48
C ASN A 101 39.92 -12.61 -12.04
N LYS A 102 40.27 -11.71 -11.11
CA LYS A 102 41.62 -11.65 -10.51
C LYS A 102 41.97 -12.95 -9.78
N ALA A 103 41.04 -13.54 -9.04
CA ALA A 103 41.24 -14.80 -8.33
C ALA A 103 41.45 -15.97 -9.30
N LYS A 104 40.68 -16.02 -10.39
CA LYS A 104 40.85 -17.01 -11.47
C LYS A 104 42.23 -16.90 -12.12
N ALA A 105 42.66 -15.68 -12.47
CA ALA A 105 43.96 -15.44 -13.08
C ALA A 105 45.14 -15.86 -12.18
N LYS A 106 44.96 -15.76 -10.85
CA LYS A 106 45.96 -16.18 -9.85
C LYS A 106 45.87 -17.67 -9.47
N GLY A 107 44.89 -18.41 -9.98
CA GLY A 107 44.66 -19.81 -9.58
C GLY A 107 44.22 -19.99 -8.11
N ASP A 108 43.71 -18.94 -7.46
CA ASP A 108 43.31 -18.98 -6.05
C ASP A 108 41.91 -19.62 -5.92
N ALA A 109 41.86 -20.95 -5.93
CA ALA A 109 40.62 -21.74 -5.90
C ALA A 109 39.71 -21.37 -4.70
N LYS A 110 40.31 -21.08 -3.54
CA LYS A 110 39.56 -20.68 -2.33
C LYS A 110 38.86 -19.34 -2.54
N LYS A 111 39.53 -18.34 -3.10
CA LYS A 111 38.89 -17.05 -3.42
C LYS A 111 37.89 -17.18 -4.55
N VAL A 112 38.14 -18.01 -5.56
CA VAL A 112 37.19 -18.27 -6.65
C VAL A 112 35.86 -18.78 -6.08
N ALA A 113 35.89 -19.82 -5.24
CA ALA A 113 34.69 -20.36 -4.61
C ALA A 113 33.97 -19.32 -3.73
N LYS A 114 34.73 -18.54 -2.94
CA LYS A 114 34.19 -17.45 -2.10
C LYS A 114 33.47 -16.39 -2.93
N TYR A 115 34.08 -15.91 -4.01
CA TYR A 115 33.48 -14.86 -4.84
C TYR A 115 32.32 -15.36 -5.68
N GLN A 116 32.33 -16.63 -6.15
CA GLN A 116 31.18 -17.24 -6.80
C GLN A 116 29.98 -17.32 -5.86
N SER A 117 30.18 -17.78 -4.62
CA SER A 117 29.12 -17.83 -3.61
C SER A 117 28.54 -16.43 -3.33
N LYS A 118 29.41 -15.44 -3.06
CA LYS A 118 29.00 -14.04 -2.87
C LYS A 118 28.26 -13.46 -4.08
N LEU A 119 28.69 -13.79 -5.29
CA LEU A 119 28.05 -13.31 -6.51
C LEU A 119 26.62 -13.84 -6.62
N THR A 120 26.41 -15.13 -6.33
CA THR A 120 25.07 -15.74 -6.31
C THR A 120 24.17 -15.08 -5.27
N GLU A 121 24.67 -14.87 -4.04
CA GLU A 121 23.94 -14.19 -2.97
C GLU A 121 23.49 -12.78 -3.39
N LYS A 122 24.44 -11.96 -3.89
CA LYS A 122 24.13 -10.58 -4.31
C LYS A 122 23.21 -10.52 -5.52
N GLN A 123 23.29 -11.49 -6.42
CA GLN A 123 22.36 -11.62 -7.55
C GLN A 123 20.94 -11.99 -7.10
N ALA A 124 20.79 -12.81 -6.06
CA ALA A 124 19.50 -13.10 -5.45
C ALA A 124 18.90 -11.84 -4.80
N GLU A 125 19.67 -11.13 -3.97
CA GLU A 125 19.26 -9.84 -3.37
C GLU A 125 18.84 -8.82 -4.44
N LEU A 126 19.59 -8.73 -5.54
CA LEU A 126 19.25 -7.83 -6.65
C LEU A 126 17.88 -8.18 -7.27
N LYS A 127 17.59 -9.48 -7.46
CA LYS A 127 16.29 -9.92 -7.99
C LYS A 127 15.15 -9.58 -7.04
N GLU A 128 15.34 -9.75 -5.74
CA GLU A 128 14.35 -9.37 -4.72
C GLU A 128 14.09 -7.86 -4.73
N LEU A 129 15.14 -7.04 -4.75
CA LEU A 129 15.01 -5.59 -4.86
C LEU A 129 14.30 -5.16 -6.16
N GLN A 130 14.57 -5.82 -7.28
CA GLN A 130 13.88 -5.57 -8.55
C GLN A 130 12.39 -5.94 -8.49
N ALA A 131 12.04 -7.04 -7.84
CA ALA A 131 10.65 -7.42 -7.60
C ALA A 131 9.95 -6.41 -6.69
N GLU A 132 10.59 -5.97 -5.61
CA GLU A 132 10.06 -4.95 -4.71
C GLU A 132 9.86 -3.61 -5.44
N LEU A 133 10.84 -3.19 -6.27
CA LEU A 133 10.73 -1.98 -7.09
C LEU A 133 9.55 -2.07 -8.06
N LYS A 134 9.37 -3.22 -8.73
CA LYS A 134 8.23 -3.44 -9.63
C LYS A 134 6.91 -3.32 -8.89
N ALA A 135 6.79 -3.92 -7.71
CA ALA A 135 5.60 -3.82 -6.87
C ALA A 135 5.34 -2.37 -6.40
N ALA A 136 6.38 -1.68 -5.93
CA ALA A 136 6.28 -0.29 -5.48
C ALA A 136 5.85 0.66 -6.61
N ARG A 137 6.39 0.48 -7.83
CA ARG A 137 5.98 1.25 -9.01
C ARG A 137 4.53 0.94 -9.42
N ALA A 138 4.10 -0.31 -9.35
CA ALA A 138 2.72 -0.69 -9.63
C ALA A 138 1.75 -0.06 -8.62
N GLN A 139 2.12 -0.06 -7.33
CA GLN A 139 1.35 0.61 -6.28
C GLN A 139 1.26 2.12 -6.55
N LEU A 140 2.39 2.77 -6.82
CA LEU A 140 2.42 4.21 -7.14
C LEU A 140 1.56 4.55 -8.37
N ALA A 141 1.62 3.73 -9.42
CA ALA A 141 0.83 3.92 -10.63
C ALA A 141 -0.68 3.79 -10.39
N ALA A 142 -1.11 2.98 -9.41
CA ALA A 142 -2.51 2.87 -9.04
C ALA A 142 -3.01 4.05 -8.17
N MET A 143 -2.10 4.90 -7.66
CA MET A 143 -2.44 6.09 -6.87
C MET A 143 -2.57 7.37 -7.71
N LYS A 144 -2.08 7.36 -8.95
CA LYS A 144 -2.11 8.48 -9.90
C LYS A 144 -3.28 8.32 -10.86
#